data_AF-A0A816HVE0-F1
#
_entry.id   AF-A0A816HVE0-F1
#
_cell.length_a   1.000
_cell.length_b   1.000
_cell.length_c   1.000
_cell.angle_alpha   90.00
_cell.angle_beta   90.00
_cell.angle_gamma   90.00
#
_symmetry.space_group_name_H-M   'P 1'
#
loop_
_entity.id
_entity.type
_entity.pdbx_description
1 polymer ?
#
loop_
_entity_poly.entity_id
_entity_poly.type
_entity_poly.pdbx_seq_one_letter_code
_entity_poly.pdbx_strand_id
1 'polypeptide(L)'
;MLIVFIFSFLFFSNILYCYEPNLINSPLKCYGVTVACRLVTDLSFTFISIFIPVFLMLIFGLMTIHNIRKSRNQIQAVDTLTQTTKESNKRRQRQRSDKIDYRLLRMLLVQILLLFIFGLPLGVQKLYTTITMNRPTNNVQVAIDNFVY
;
A
#
# COMPACT_ATOMS: atom_id res chain seq x y z
N MET A 1 -16.80 -12.27 -0.40
CA MET A 1 -16.31 -13.19 0.66
C MET A 1 -15.43 -14.29 0.08
N LEU A 2 -15.92 -15.10 -0.87
CA LEU A 2 -15.15 -16.20 -1.48
C LEU A 2 -13.82 -15.75 -2.13
N ILE A 3 -13.83 -14.63 -2.87
CA ILE A 3 -12.62 -14.03 -3.48
C ILE A 3 -11.58 -13.66 -2.43
N VAL A 4 -11.99 -13.05 -1.32
CA VAL A 4 -11.09 -12.66 -0.22
C VAL A 4 -10.48 -13.91 0.42
N PHE A 5 -11.29 -14.96 0.59
CA PHE A 5 -10.82 -16.22 1.16
C PHE A 5 -9.76 -16.90 0.28
N ILE A 6 -9.97 -16.92 -1.04
CA ILE A 6 -9.01 -17.47 -2.02
C ILE A 6 -7.71 -16.67 -2.00
N PHE A 7 -7.79 -15.33 -2.03
CA PHE A 7 -6.60 -14.48 -1.97
C PHE A 7 -5.84 -14.65 -0.66
N SER A 8 -6.53 -14.66 0.48
CA SER A 8 -5.90 -14.92 1.78
C SER A 8 -5.19 -16.27 1.78
N PHE A 9 -5.84 -17.33 1.30
CA PHE A 9 -5.24 -18.66 1.26
C PHE A 9 -3.97 -18.70 0.38
N LEU A 10 -3.98 -18.05 -0.80
CA LEU A 10 -2.81 -17.95 -1.69
C LEU A 10 -1.65 -17.16 -1.07
N PHE A 11 -1.94 -16.11 -0.29
CA PHE A 11 -0.89 -15.36 0.42
C PHE A 11 -0.32 -16.14 1.60
N PHE A 12 -1.18 -16.79 2.39
CA PHE A 12 -0.75 -17.55 3.57
C PHE A 12 -0.11 -18.90 3.21
N SER A 13 -0.44 -19.49 2.06
CA SER A 13 0.20 -20.74 1.61
C SER A 13 1.70 -20.57 1.37
N ASN A 14 2.12 -19.39 0.88
CA ASN A 14 3.54 -19.05 0.74
C ASN A 14 4.26 -19.06 2.09
N ILE A 15 3.61 -18.59 3.17
CA ILE A 15 4.18 -18.64 4.52
C ILE A 15 4.34 -20.09 4.98
N LEU A 16 3.33 -20.94 4.75
CA LEU A 16 3.39 -22.35 5.15
C LEU A 16 4.46 -23.15 4.38
N TYR A 17 4.73 -22.80 3.12
CA TYR A 17 5.73 -23.50 2.31
C TYR A 17 7.15 -22.98 2.55
N CYS A 18 7.29 -21.71 2.91
CA CYS A 18 8.59 -21.04 3.06
C CYS A 18 9.17 -21.09 4.48
N TYR A 19 8.36 -21.39 5.49
CA TYR A 19 8.79 -21.46 6.89
C TYR A 19 8.92 -22.92 7.35
N GLU A 20 10.15 -23.38 7.51
CA GLU A 20 10.44 -24.61 8.23
C GLU A 20 10.60 -24.33 9.74
N PRO A 21 9.82 -24.99 10.61
CA PRO A 21 10.06 -24.94 12.04
C PRO A 21 11.30 -25.78 12.37
N ASN A 22 12.31 -25.17 13.01
CA ASN A 22 13.59 -25.77 13.45
C ASN A 22 14.73 -25.89 12.41
N LEU A 23 15.25 -24.76 11.91
CA LEU A 23 16.63 -24.75 11.41
C LEU A 23 17.60 -24.62 12.61
N ILE A 24 18.46 -25.63 12.78
CA ILE A 24 19.36 -25.78 13.94
C ILE A 24 20.48 -24.71 14.00
N ASN A 25 20.73 -23.98 12.90
CA ASN A 25 21.81 -22.98 12.81
C ASN A 25 21.33 -21.59 12.35
N SER A 26 20.04 -21.28 12.46
CA SER A 26 19.53 -19.94 12.15
C SER A 26 19.32 -19.11 13.43
N PRO A 27 19.67 -17.81 13.43
CA PRO A 27 19.54 -16.95 14.62
C PRO A 27 18.08 -16.74 15.07
N LEU A 28 17.10 -17.10 14.23
CA LEU A 28 15.67 -17.14 14.58
C LEU A 28 15.06 -18.49 14.17
N LYS A 29 14.14 -19.02 15.01
CA LYS A 29 13.42 -20.29 14.81
C LYS A 29 12.48 -20.33 13.59
N CYS A 30 12.21 -19.17 13.00
CA CYS A 30 11.38 -18.98 11.82
C CYS A 30 12.17 -18.12 10.81
N TYR A 31 13.03 -18.75 10.01
CA TYR A 31 13.82 -18.06 8.99
C TYR A 31 13.48 -18.64 7.61
N GLY A 32 13.22 -17.77 6.64
CA GLY A 32 12.94 -18.19 5.27
C GLY A 32 14.14 -18.93 4.68
N VAL A 33 13.94 -20.19 4.32
CA VAL A 33 15.03 -21.11 3.93
C VAL A 33 15.73 -20.67 2.65
N THR A 34 14.98 -20.02 1.74
CA THR A 34 15.49 -19.59 0.44
C THR A 34 15.41 -18.08 0.23
N VAL A 35 16.34 -17.54 -0.58
CA VAL A 35 16.33 -16.14 -1.04
C VAL A 35 15.00 -15.78 -1.68
N ALA A 36 14.45 -16.70 -2.48
CA ALA A 36 13.16 -16.55 -3.15
C ALA A 36 12.01 -16.39 -2.14
N CYS A 37 11.98 -17.22 -1.09
CA CYS A 37 10.96 -17.12 -0.05
C CYS A 37 11.01 -15.78 0.71
N ARG A 38 12.21 -15.28 1.01
CA ARG A 38 12.39 -13.99 1.66
C ARG A 38 11.95 -12.83 0.76
N LEU A 39 12.33 -12.89 -0.53
CA LEU A 39 11.91 -11.92 -1.54
C LEU A 39 10.37 -11.90 -1.68
N VAL A 40 9.74 -13.07 -1.83
CA VAL A 40 8.28 -13.19 -1.97
C VAL A 40 7.59 -12.64 -0.73
N THR A 41 8.07 -12.96 0.48
CA THR A 41 7.46 -12.48 1.73
C THR A 41 7.56 -10.96 1.87
N ASP A 42 8.74 -10.38 1.62
CA ASP A 42 8.95 -8.93 1.67
C ASP A 42 8.11 -8.21 0.59
N LEU A 43 8.00 -8.79 -0.61
CA LEU A 43 7.18 -8.26 -1.70
C LEU A 43 5.69 -8.32 -1.36
N SER A 44 5.22 -9.45 -0.82
CA SER A 44 3.83 -9.62 -0.37
C SER A 44 3.47 -8.63 0.73
N PHE A 45 4.35 -8.45 1.71
CA PHE A 45 4.17 -7.46 2.78
C PHE A 45 4.07 -6.04 2.20
N THR A 46 4.99 -5.67 1.31
CA THR A 46 4.98 -4.37 0.64
C THR A 46 3.69 -4.16 -0.15
N PHE A 47 3.23 -5.17 -0.88
CA PHE A 47 1.98 -5.09 -1.64
C PHE A 47 0.75 -4.90 -0.74
N ILE A 48 0.64 -5.71 0.31
CA ILE A 48 -0.52 -5.68 1.19
C ILE A 48 -0.56 -4.40 2.03
N SER A 49 0.59 -4.00 2.59
CA SER A 49 0.67 -2.87 3.52
C SER A 49 0.75 -1.51 2.83
N ILE A 50 1.20 -1.44 1.58
CA ILE A 50 1.41 -0.16 0.88
C ILE A 50 0.52 -0.07 -0.37
N PHE A 51 0.64 -1.01 -1.31
CA PHE A 51 -0.04 -0.89 -2.60
C PHE A 51 -1.55 -1.02 -2.49
N ILE A 52 -2.07 -2.00 -1.74
CA ILE A 52 -3.52 -2.18 -1.55
C ILE A 52 -4.18 -0.93 -0.96
N PRO A 53 -3.74 -0.40 0.21
CA PRO A 53 -4.38 0.78 0.79
C PRO A 53 -4.28 2.01 -0.11
N VAL A 54 -3.14 2.23 -0.79
CA VAL A 54 -3.00 3.33 -1.76
C VAL A 54 -3.96 3.17 -2.93
N PHE A 55 -4.08 1.97 -3.49
CA PHE A 55 -4.96 1.70 -4.63
C PHE A 55 -6.43 1.89 -4.26
N LEU A 56 -6.86 1.39 -3.10
CA LEU A 56 -8.21 1.61 -2.58
C LEU A 56 -8.49 3.10 -2.34
N MET A 57 -7.56 3.80 -1.70
CA MET A 57 -7.65 5.24 -1.47
C MET A 57 -7.78 6.02 -2.78
N LEU A 58 -7.02 5.63 -3.81
CA LEU A 58 -7.06 6.25 -5.13
C LEU A 58 -8.42 6.01 -5.82
N ILE A 59 -8.93 4.78 -5.80
CA ILE A 59 -10.26 4.45 -6.35
C ILE A 59 -11.35 5.25 -5.64
N PHE A 60 -11.39 5.22 -4.31
CA PHE A 60 -12.39 5.95 -3.54
C PHE A 60 -12.26 7.46 -3.73
N GLY A 61 -11.04 7.98 -3.84
CA GLY A 61 -10.77 9.38 -4.17
C GLY A 61 -11.33 9.76 -5.54
N LEU A 62 -11.06 8.96 -6.58
CA LEU A 62 -11.55 9.20 -7.94
C LEU A 62 -13.08 9.07 -8.03
N MET A 63 -13.68 8.06 -7.40
CA MET A 63 -15.14 7.92 -7.34
C MET A 63 -15.79 9.11 -6.64
N THR A 64 -15.19 9.58 -5.54
CA THR A 64 -15.66 10.78 -4.83
C THR A 64 -15.64 11.99 -5.77
N ILE A 65 -14.52 12.24 -6.47
CA ILE A 65 -14.41 13.33 -7.44
C ILE A 65 -15.43 13.19 -8.57
N HIS A 66 -15.62 11.98 -9.11
CA HIS A 66 -16.57 11.73 -10.18
C HIS A 66 -18.01 12.01 -9.73
N ASN A 67 -18.40 11.52 -8.54
CA ASN A 67 -19.71 11.76 -7.96
C ASN A 67 -19.96 13.24 -7.66
N ILE A 68 -18.94 13.97 -7.17
CA ILE A 68 -19.03 15.43 -6.97
C ILE A 68 -19.26 16.16 -8.29
N ARG A 69 -18.51 15.82 -9.35
CA ARG A 69 -18.68 16.43 -10.68
C ARG A 69 -20.07 16.13 -11.26
N LYS A 70 -20.54 14.89 -11.15
CA LYS A 70 -21.88 14.49 -11.61
C LYS A 70 -22.98 15.21 -10.84
N SER A 71 -22.89 15.25 -9.51
CA SER A 71 -23.81 15.99 -8.64
C SER A 71 -23.81 17.49 -9.00
N ARG A 72 -22.64 18.07 -9.28
CA ARG A 72 -22.49 19.47 -9.69
C ARG A 72 -23.22 19.79 -10.98
N ASN A 73 -23.13 18.91 -11.99
CA ASN A 73 -23.77 19.10 -13.29
C ASN A 73 -25.29 18.91 -13.20
N GLN A 74 -25.78 17.96 -12.41
CA GLN A 74 -27.23 17.73 -12.23
C GLN A 74 -27.91 18.90 -11.51
N ILE A 75 -27.27 19.48 -10.49
CA ILE A 75 -27.85 20.62 -9.75
C ILE A 75 -27.86 21.89 -10.61
N GLN A 76 -26.84 22.11 -11.45
CA GLN A 76 -26.84 23.25 -12.39
C GLN A 76 -27.97 23.17 -13.42
N ALA A 77 -28.28 21.97 -13.93
CA ALA A 77 -29.39 21.77 -14.84
C ALA A 77 -30.76 22.06 -14.19
N VAL A 78 -30.93 21.74 -12.90
CA VAL A 78 -32.18 21.98 -12.16
C VAL A 78 -32.34 23.43 -11.73
N ASP A 79 -31.27 24.10 -11.27
CA ASP A 79 -31.35 25.50 -10.84
C ASP A 79 -31.65 26.48 -12.01
N THR A 80 -31.43 26.07 -13.27
CA THR A 80 -31.78 26.88 -14.45
C THR A 80 -33.30 26.95 -14.68
N LEU A 81 -34.07 26.00 -14.13
CA LEU A 81 -35.54 25.91 -14.28
C LEU A 81 -36.33 26.47 -13.09
N THR A 82 -35.70 26.73 -11.94
CA THR A 82 -36.39 27.16 -10.71
C THR A 82 -35.73 28.40 -10.10
N GLN A 83 -35.71 29.46 -10.89
CA GLN A 83 -35.28 30.79 -10.46
C GLN A 83 -36.36 31.36 -9.54
N THR A 84 -36.12 31.36 -8.21
CA THR A 84 -36.51 32.39 -7.23
C THR A 84 -36.32 31.88 -5.78
N THR A 85 -35.61 32.66 -4.97
CA THR A 85 -35.63 32.67 -3.49
C THR A 85 -34.87 31.61 -2.67
N LYS A 86 -34.47 30.43 -3.17
CA LYS A 86 -33.66 29.44 -2.37
C LYS A 86 -32.15 29.36 -2.69
N GLU A 87 -31.64 30.18 -3.61
CA GLU A 87 -30.26 30.10 -4.12
C GLU A 87 -29.16 30.40 -3.08
N SER A 88 -29.42 31.29 -2.11
CA SER A 88 -28.43 31.71 -1.10
C SER A 88 -27.99 30.54 -0.19
N ASN A 89 -28.97 29.77 0.32
CA ASN A 89 -28.68 28.63 1.20
C ASN A 89 -28.04 27.45 0.44
N LYS A 90 -28.48 27.17 -0.79
CA LYS A 90 -27.87 26.14 -1.64
C LYS A 90 -26.41 26.47 -2.00
N ARG A 91 -26.10 27.73 -2.36
CA ARG A 91 -24.71 28.17 -2.64
C ARG A 91 -23.81 28.05 -1.40
N ARG A 92 -24.30 28.42 -0.21
CA ARG A 92 -23.56 28.25 1.05
C ARG A 92 -23.30 26.79 1.39
N GLN A 93 -24.29 25.92 1.22
CA GLN A 93 -24.14 24.47 1.47
C GLN A 93 -23.14 23.83 0.50
N ARG A 94 -23.15 24.26 -0.77
CA ARG A 94 -22.20 23.81 -1.80
C ARG A 94 -20.76 24.23 -1.50
N GLN A 95 -20.53 25.50 -1.16
CA GLN A 95 -19.21 25.99 -0.73
C GLN A 95 -18.70 25.28 0.52
N ARG A 96 -19.60 24.82 1.40
CA ARG A 96 -19.22 24.05 2.59
C ARG A 96 -18.79 22.63 2.22
N SER A 97 -19.50 21.97 1.29
CA SER A 97 -19.12 20.63 0.78
C SER A 97 -17.79 20.68 0.03
N ASP A 98 -17.61 21.64 -0.89
CA ASP A 98 -16.37 21.77 -1.67
C ASP A 98 -15.14 21.95 -0.76
N LYS A 99 -15.29 22.68 0.36
CA LYS A 99 -14.23 22.84 1.35
C LYS A 99 -13.92 21.54 2.10
N ILE A 100 -14.92 20.70 2.35
CA ILE A 100 -14.74 19.38 2.99
C ILE A 100 -14.06 18.43 2.01
N ASP A 101 -14.48 18.43 0.74
CA ASP A 101 -13.93 17.58 -0.32
C ASP A 101 -12.46 17.91 -0.59
N TYR A 102 -12.11 19.20 -0.65
CA TYR A 102 -10.71 19.61 -0.78
C TYR A 102 -9.87 19.20 0.43
N ARG A 103 -10.43 19.26 1.64
CA ARG A 103 -9.75 18.78 2.86
C ARG A 103 -9.54 17.26 2.83
N LEU A 104 -10.52 16.49 2.36
CA LEU A 104 -10.43 15.05 2.19
C LEU A 104 -9.36 14.68 1.17
N LEU A 105 -9.34 15.35 0.02
CA LEU A 105 -8.32 15.11 -1.02
C LEU A 105 -6.93 15.49 -0.52
N ARG A 106 -6.79 16.62 0.20
CA ARG A 106 -5.54 17.01 0.83
C ARG A 106 -5.06 15.99 1.86
N MET A 107 -5.97 15.47 2.70
CA MET A 107 -5.65 14.41 3.67
C MET A 107 -5.17 13.14 2.96
N LEU A 108 -5.85 12.73 1.89
CA LEU A 108 -5.47 11.57 1.08
C LEU A 108 -4.08 11.74 0.46
N LEU A 109 -3.79 12.92 -0.09
CA LEU A 109 -2.52 13.23 -0.73
C LEU A 109 -1.38 13.23 0.30
N VAL A 110 -1.61 13.84 1.46
CA VAL A 110 -0.66 13.80 2.59
C VAL A 110 -0.43 12.36 3.05
N GLN A 111 -1.49 11.56 3.16
CA GLN A 111 -1.39 10.16 3.55
C GLN A 111 -0.57 9.35 2.54
N ILE A 112 -0.81 9.52 1.24
CA ILE A 112 -0.03 8.87 0.17
C ILE A 112 1.44 9.32 0.22
N LEU A 113 1.70 10.62 0.39
CA LEU A 113 3.07 11.16 0.51
C LEU A 113 3.81 10.57 1.70
N LEU A 114 3.17 10.54 2.87
CA LEU A 114 3.77 9.95 4.07
C LEU A 114 4.01 8.45 3.87
N LEU A 115 3.04 7.72 3.32
CA LEU A 115 3.19 6.29 3.07
C LEU A 115 4.34 6.00 2.09
N PHE A 116 4.52 6.86 1.08
CA PHE A 116 5.61 6.76 0.13
C PHE A 116 6.96 7.08 0.78
N ILE A 117 7.06 8.20 1.51
CA ILE A 117 8.30 8.63 2.17
C ILE A 117 8.76 7.63 3.25
N PHE A 118 7.84 7.06 4.03
CA PHE A 118 8.19 6.10 5.09
C PHE A 118 8.23 4.65 4.60
N GLY A 119 7.39 4.29 3.63
CA GLY A 119 7.29 2.93 3.11
C GLY A 119 8.39 2.57 2.11
N LEU A 120 8.82 3.51 1.26
CA LEU A 120 9.88 3.23 0.29
C LEU A 120 11.23 2.89 0.92
N PRO A 121 11.76 3.67 1.88
CA PRO A 121 13.04 3.35 2.49
C PRO A 121 13.04 1.97 3.13
N LEU A 122 11.91 1.58 3.76
CA LEU A 122 11.75 0.25 4.33
C LEU A 122 11.76 -0.84 3.26
N GLY A 123 11.02 -0.65 2.16
CA GLY A 123 11.01 -1.59 1.03
C GLY A 123 12.37 -1.70 0.34
N VAL A 124 13.06 -0.57 0.13
CA VAL A 124 14.41 -0.51 -0.44
C VAL A 124 15.43 -1.18 0.47
N GLN A 125 15.38 -0.91 1.79
CA GLN A 125 16.26 -1.56 2.75
C GLN A 125 16.06 -3.07 2.74
N LYS A 126 14.81 -3.54 2.75
CA LYS A 126 14.50 -4.98 2.72
C LYS A 126 14.99 -5.63 1.43
N LEU A 127 14.70 -5.04 0.28
CA LEU A 127 15.22 -5.50 -1.02
C LEU A 127 16.75 -5.51 -1.05
N TYR A 128 17.39 -4.44 -0.57
CA TYR A 128 18.84 -4.33 -0.52
C TYR A 128 19.45 -5.40 0.39
N THR A 129 18.88 -5.63 1.57
CA THR A 129 19.36 -6.73 2.44
C THR A 129 19.14 -8.09 1.80
N THR A 130 18.00 -8.32 1.15
CA THR A 130 17.70 -9.60 0.49
C THR A 130 18.59 -9.85 -0.73
N ILE A 131 19.02 -8.81 -1.45
CA ILE A 131 19.89 -8.95 -2.64
C ILE A 131 21.38 -9.00 -2.23
N THR A 132 21.81 -8.10 -1.34
CA THR A 132 23.23 -7.90 -1.01
C THR A 132 23.73 -8.92 0.02
N MET A 133 22.89 -9.31 0.97
CA MET A 133 23.26 -10.21 2.08
C MET A 133 23.13 -11.70 1.74
N ASN A 134 22.49 -12.03 0.61
CA ASN A 134 22.35 -13.39 0.07
C ASN A 134 23.20 -13.63 -1.19
N ARG A 135 24.20 -12.79 -1.47
CA ARG A 135 25.24 -13.21 -2.42
C ARG A 135 25.91 -14.46 -1.84
N PRO A 136 26.01 -15.56 -2.59
CA PRO A 136 26.83 -16.69 -2.15
C PRO A 136 28.22 -16.14 -1.89
N THR A 137 28.69 -16.23 -0.65
CA THR A 137 30.07 -15.94 -0.30
C THR A 137 30.93 -16.77 -1.24
N ASN A 138 31.62 -16.09 -2.15
CA ASN A 138 32.57 -16.74 -3.04
C ASN A 138 33.57 -17.51 -2.15
N ASN A 139 34.12 -18.64 -2.59
CA ASN A 139 35.04 -19.45 -1.75
C ASN A 139 36.19 -18.62 -1.15
N VAL A 140 36.54 -17.52 -1.80
CA VAL A 140 37.50 -16.50 -1.34
C VAL A 140 37.04 -15.77 -0.06
N GLN A 141 35.76 -15.43 0.07
CA GLN A 141 35.22 -14.76 1.26
C GLN A 141 35.24 -15.68 2.48
N VAL A 142 34.88 -16.96 2.29
CA VAL A 142 34.96 -17.99 3.34
C VAL A 142 36.40 -18.26 3.76
N ALA A 143 37.35 -18.22 2.81
CA ALA A 143 38.77 -18.35 3.11
C ALA A 143 39.32 -17.14 3.90
N ILE A 144 38.83 -15.92 3.62
CA ILE A 144 39.21 -14.71 4.35
C ILE A 144 38.62 -14.73 5.77
N ASP A 145 37.35 -15.09 5.94
CA ASP A 145 36.72 -15.16 7.26
C ASP A 145 37.38 -16.21 8.17
N ASN A 146 37.81 -17.35 7.62
CA ASN A 146 38.58 -18.37 8.34
C ASN A 146 40.05 -17.99 8.61
N PHE A 147 40.57 -16.93 8.00
CA PHE A 147 41.94 -16.46 8.23
C PHE A 147 42.00 -15.35 9.28
N VAL A 148 40.89 -14.63 9.46
CA VAL A 148 40.78 -13.48 10.37
C VAL A 148 40.26 -13.88 11.75
N TYR A 149 39.52 -14.99 11.85
CA TYR A 149 39.11 -15.63 13.11
C TYR A 149 39.88 -16.94 13.34
#